data_AF-A0A023B4G6-F1
#
_entry.id   AF-A0A023B4G6-F1
#
_cell.length_a   1.000
_cell.length_b   1.000
_cell.length_c   1.000
_cell.angle_alpha   90.00
_cell.angle_beta   90.00
_cell.angle_gamma   90.00
#
_symmetry.space_group_name_H-M   'P 1'
#
loop_
_entity.id
_entity.type
_entity.pdbx_description
1 polymer ?
#
loop_
_entity_poly.entity_id
_entity_poly.type
_entity_poly.pdbx_seq_one_letter_code
_entity_poly.pdbx_strand_id
1 'polypeptide(L)'
;MRNVTMDAWKELDWSSCSKTDGRILCASVGGDEDLVGHYFASPFEFDFPTVWEAIVHYLKPTQCSYQCHSLQEGERLEMIRLGTTAGRWAGIDVDGASEEMLHELGRQARMHRREPDQARGDTKWVLSGPTPLNVPCSEASVEASAVTPSGNTIQWGTVMGFRTTLEKLIRHYTLLDRPGFDAETVEVNCWPSDDDLK
;
A
#
# COMPACT_ATOMS: atom_id res chain seq x y z
N MET A 1 12.34 -16.73 10.40
CA MET A 1 12.35 -16.79 8.93
C MET A 1 11.94 -18.19 8.49
N ARG A 2 11.40 -18.35 7.28
CA ARG A 2 10.96 -19.63 6.71
C ARG A 2 11.53 -19.82 5.31
N ASN A 3 11.61 -21.07 4.86
CA ASN A 3 11.98 -21.38 3.48
C ASN A 3 11.00 -20.75 2.49
N VAL A 4 11.54 -20.24 1.40
CA VAL A 4 10.77 -19.41 0.46
C VAL A 4 10.40 -20.22 -0.77
N THR A 5 9.11 -20.21 -1.10
CA THR A 5 8.57 -20.61 -2.40
C THR A 5 7.59 -19.55 -2.88
N MET A 6 7.19 -19.62 -4.15
CA MET A 6 6.22 -18.68 -4.73
C MET A 6 4.90 -18.65 -3.94
N ASP A 7 4.50 -19.79 -3.37
CA ASP A 7 3.22 -19.96 -2.68
C ASP A 7 3.33 -19.90 -1.15
N ALA A 8 4.54 -19.80 -0.59
CA ALA A 8 4.75 -19.87 0.87
C ALA A 8 4.03 -18.76 1.64
N TRP A 9 3.71 -17.63 0.99
CA TRP A 9 2.92 -16.55 1.60
C TRP A 9 1.50 -17.00 1.98
N LYS A 10 0.93 -18.03 1.32
CA LYS A 10 -0.43 -18.54 1.59
C LYS A 10 -0.59 -19.10 3.00
N GLU A 11 0.51 -19.49 3.63
CA GLU A 11 0.55 -20.03 5.00
C GLU A 11 0.85 -18.95 6.06
N LEU A 12 0.97 -17.69 5.64
CA LEU A 12 1.27 -16.56 6.52
C LEU A 12 -0.01 -15.77 6.80
N ASP A 13 -0.11 -15.24 8.02
CA ASP A 13 -1.17 -14.33 8.42
C ASP A 13 -0.58 -12.97 8.76
N TRP A 14 -0.53 -12.09 7.76
CA TRP A 14 -0.06 -10.71 7.93
C TRP A 14 -1.17 -9.77 8.39
N SER A 15 -2.34 -10.28 8.83
CA SER A 15 -3.45 -9.44 9.32
C SER A 15 -3.03 -8.53 10.47
N SER A 16 -2.02 -8.93 11.27
CA SER A 16 -1.45 -8.09 12.32
C SER A 16 -0.83 -6.80 11.80
N CYS A 17 -0.46 -6.76 10.51
CA CYS A 17 0.11 -5.61 9.85
C CYS A 17 -0.95 -4.74 9.16
N SER A 18 -2.24 -5.08 9.19
CA SER A 18 -3.26 -4.35 8.43
C SER A 18 -3.39 -2.87 8.78
N LYS A 19 -2.98 -2.47 9.98
CA LYS A 19 -3.03 -1.07 10.46
C LYS A 19 -1.72 -0.31 10.35
N THR A 20 -0.61 -1.01 10.18
CA THR A 20 0.73 -0.40 10.24
C THR A 20 1.58 -0.75 9.04
N ASP A 21 1.05 -1.55 8.13
CA ASP A 21 1.74 -2.08 6.97
C ASP A 21 3.00 -2.83 7.40
N GLY A 22 3.92 -3.11 6.47
CA GLY A 22 5.14 -3.77 6.87
C GLY A 22 6.18 -3.89 5.78
N ARG A 23 7.18 -4.69 6.10
CA ARG A 23 8.25 -5.08 5.19
C ARG A 23 8.52 -6.56 5.25
N ILE A 24 8.87 -7.12 4.10
CA ILE A 24 9.42 -8.46 3.97
C ILE A 24 10.94 -8.37 4.12
N LEU A 25 11.49 -9.16 5.02
CA LEU A 25 12.93 -9.28 5.29
C LEU A 25 13.41 -10.63 4.78
N CYS A 26 14.39 -10.63 3.88
CA CYS A 26 14.92 -11.85 3.28
C CYS A 26 16.44 -11.95 3.43
N ALA A 27 16.93 -13.18 3.62
CA ALA A 27 18.35 -13.47 3.61
C ALA A 27 18.89 -13.37 2.18
N SER A 28 20.00 -12.66 2.00
CA SER A 28 20.69 -12.56 0.71
C SER A 28 21.27 -13.92 0.29
N VAL A 29 21.30 -14.16 -1.03
CA VAL A 29 21.94 -15.35 -1.61
C VAL A 29 23.46 -15.20 -1.49
N GLY A 30 24.01 -15.69 -0.38
CA GLY A 30 25.46 -15.60 -0.12
C GLY A 30 25.85 -15.59 1.36
N GLY A 31 24.88 -15.43 2.28
CA GLY A 31 25.15 -15.48 3.71
C GLY A 31 25.68 -14.19 4.32
N ASP A 32 25.75 -13.09 3.56
CA ASP A 32 25.92 -11.76 4.15
C ASP A 32 24.67 -11.40 4.97
N GLU A 33 24.91 -10.91 6.18
CA GLU A 33 23.89 -10.60 7.22
C GLU A 33 22.98 -9.41 6.85
N ASP A 34 23.17 -8.80 5.68
CA ASP A 34 22.35 -7.69 5.21
C ASP A 34 20.98 -8.21 4.75
N LEU A 35 20.02 -8.16 5.67
CA LEU A 35 18.60 -8.37 5.36
C LEU A 35 18.10 -7.22 4.50
N VAL A 36 17.78 -7.50 3.24
CA VAL A 36 17.11 -6.53 2.37
C VAL A 36 15.62 -6.49 2.73
N GLY A 37 15.15 -5.30 3.08
CA GLY A 37 13.75 -5.02 3.42
C GLY A 37 12.96 -4.49 2.24
N HIS A 38 11.81 -5.10 1.95
CA HIS A 38 10.90 -4.67 0.89
C HIS A 38 9.54 -4.34 1.48
N TYR A 39 9.12 -3.09 1.36
CA TYR A 39 7.85 -2.62 1.88
C TYR A 39 6.66 -3.16 1.06
N PHE A 40 5.55 -3.38 1.74
CA PHE A 40 4.26 -3.76 1.16
C PHE A 40 3.13 -3.00 1.87
N ALA A 41 1.94 -3.01 1.26
CA ALA A 41 0.77 -2.27 1.74
C ALA A 41 1.07 -0.76 1.84
N SER A 42 0.33 -0.01 2.64
CA SER A 42 0.41 1.44 2.70
C SER A 42 1.81 1.91 3.16
N PRO A 43 2.31 3.05 2.67
CA PRO A 43 1.73 3.95 1.66
C PRO A 43 2.04 3.54 0.20
N PHE A 44 2.24 2.25 -0.07
CA PHE A 44 2.61 1.71 -1.37
C PHE A 44 1.43 1.06 -2.09
N GLU A 45 1.58 0.89 -3.41
CA GLU A 45 0.50 0.41 -4.29
C GLU A 45 0.39 -1.12 -4.33
N PHE A 46 1.34 -1.86 -3.75
CA PHE A 46 1.43 -3.32 -3.87
C PHE A 46 1.12 -4.02 -2.54
N ASP A 47 0.23 -5.01 -2.61
CA ASP A 47 -0.11 -5.85 -1.45
C ASP A 47 1.00 -6.85 -1.08
N PHE A 48 0.85 -7.48 0.10
CA PHE A 48 1.85 -8.41 0.63
C PHE A 48 2.18 -9.56 -0.34
N PRO A 49 1.19 -10.27 -0.93
CA PRO A 49 1.51 -11.39 -1.82
C PRO A 49 2.24 -10.96 -3.09
N THR A 50 1.91 -9.78 -3.65
CA THR A 50 2.61 -9.24 -4.83
C THR A 50 4.08 -9.01 -4.54
N VAL A 51 4.39 -8.35 -3.41
CA VAL A 51 5.77 -8.07 -3.03
C VAL A 51 6.52 -9.37 -2.72
N TRP A 52 5.88 -10.32 -2.03
CA TRP A 52 6.46 -11.64 -1.77
C TRP A 52 6.85 -12.34 -3.08
N GLU A 53 5.92 -12.47 -4.02
CA GLU A 53 6.14 -13.18 -5.28
C GLU A 53 7.22 -12.51 -6.13
N ALA A 54 7.27 -11.17 -6.16
CA ALA A 54 8.34 -10.44 -6.83
C ALA A 54 9.72 -10.76 -6.21
N ILE A 55 9.82 -10.75 -4.88
CA ILE A 55 11.06 -11.11 -4.18
C ILE A 55 11.49 -12.55 -4.52
N VAL A 56 10.58 -13.52 -4.43
CA VAL A 56 10.90 -14.92 -4.74
C VAL A 56 11.37 -15.07 -6.19
N HIS A 57 10.69 -14.41 -7.12
CA HIS A 57 10.96 -14.54 -8.54
C HIS A 57 12.32 -13.92 -8.92
N TYR A 58 12.58 -12.69 -8.46
CA TYR A 58 13.73 -11.91 -8.92
C TYR A 58 14.97 -12.09 -8.02
N LEU A 59 14.79 -12.14 -6.70
CA LEU A 59 15.91 -12.20 -5.75
C LEU A 59 16.24 -13.64 -5.33
N LYS A 60 15.28 -14.57 -5.47
CA LYS A 60 15.44 -16.00 -5.16
C LYS A 60 16.08 -16.25 -3.78
N PRO A 61 15.62 -15.58 -2.71
CA PRO A 61 16.20 -15.78 -1.38
C PRO A 61 15.91 -17.19 -0.86
N THR A 62 16.74 -17.67 0.05
CA THR A 62 16.53 -18.97 0.70
C THR A 62 15.50 -18.87 1.82
N GLN A 63 15.48 -17.74 2.53
CA GLN A 63 14.63 -17.53 3.70
C GLN A 63 14.07 -16.11 3.74
N CYS A 64 12.79 -15.98 4.12
CA CYS A 64 12.14 -14.69 4.36
C CYS A 64 11.28 -14.72 5.63
N SER A 65 10.95 -13.54 6.11
CA SER A 65 9.92 -13.25 7.11
C SER A 65 9.30 -11.89 6.82
N TYR A 66 8.26 -11.51 7.56
CA TYR A 66 7.72 -10.15 7.51
C TYR A 66 7.73 -9.53 8.90
N GLN A 67 7.75 -8.20 8.92
CA GLN A 67 7.69 -7.39 10.12
C GLN A 67 6.69 -6.27 9.87
N CYS A 68 5.71 -6.13 10.76
CA CYS A 68 4.82 -4.97 10.73
C CYS A 68 5.56 -3.73 11.25
N HIS A 69 5.26 -2.55 10.70
CA HIS A 69 5.82 -1.33 11.26
C HIS A 69 5.16 -0.97 12.60
N SER A 70 5.80 -0.07 13.34
CA SER A 70 5.11 0.70 14.36
C SER A 70 4.18 1.74 13.73
N LEU A 71 3.16 2.20 14.46
CA LEU A 71 2.29 3.31 13.99
C LEU A 71 3.11 4.54 13.58
N GLN A 72 4.12 4.89 14.37
CA GLN A 72 4.98 6.04 14.08
C GLN A 72 5.81 5.87 12.81
N GLU A 73 6.31 4.65 12.54
CA GLU A 73 7.05 4.35 11.32
C GLU A 73 6.12 4.34 10.09
N GLY A 74 4.91 3.78 10.21
CA GLY A 74 3.90 3.85 9.15
C GLY A 74 3.53 5.30 8.80
N GLU A 75 3.20 6.12 9.80
CA GLU A 75 2.92 7.56 9.60
C GLU A 75 4.11 8.30 8.98
N ARG A 76 5.34 8.02 9.44
CA ARG A 76 6.55 8.62 8.87
C ARG A 76 6.70 8.28 7.39
N LEU A 77 6.56 7.00 7.03
CA LEU A 77 6.67 6.54 5.65
C LEU A 77 5.59 7.17 4.77
N GLU A 78 4.36 7.26 5.28
CA GLU A 78 3.26 7.92 4.59
C GLU A 78 3.59 9.38 4.29
N MET A 79 4.07 10.14 5.28
CA MET A 79 4.44 11.55 5.08
C MET A 79 5.60 11.69 4.09
N ILE A 80 6.63 10.83 4.16
CA ILE A 80 7.72 10.85 3.18
C ILE A 80 7.17 10.60 1.77
N ARG A 81 6.26 9.64 1.60
CA ARG A 81 5.69 9.29 0.30
C ARG A 81 4.80 10.40 -0.27
N LEU A 82 3.96 10.99 0.57
CA LEU A 82 3.12 12.12 0.22
C LEU A 82 3.98 13.34 -0.15
N GLY A 83 5.01 13.64 0.65
CA GLY A 83 5.92 14.75 0.39
C GLY A 83 6.77 14.56 -0.85
N THR A 84 7.19 13.33 -1.15
CA THR A 84 7.83 12.99 -2.43
C THR A 84 6.90 13.27 -3.60
N THR A 85 5.63 12.90 -3.49
CA THR A 85 4.65 13.12 -4.57
C THR A 85 4.32 14.60 -4.75
N ALA A 86 4.05 15.30 -3.65
CA ALA A 86 3.76 16.74 -3.64
C ALA A 86 4.97 17.56 -4.13
N GLY A 87 6.17 17.22 -3.68
CA GLY A 87 7.42 17.85 -4.09
C GLY A 87 7.65 17.72 -5.60
N ARG A 88 7.49 16.52 -6.16
CA ARG A 88 7.58 16.31 -7.62
C ARG A 88 6.57 17.14 -8.39
N TRP A 89 5.34 17.24 -7.90
CA TRP A 89 4.30 18.08 -8.52
C TRP A 89 4.67 19.57 -8.47
N ALA A 90 5.24 20.03 -7.36
CA ALA A 90 5.69 21.40 -7.17
C ALA A 90 7.02 21.74 -7.87
N GLY A 91 7.63 20.78 -8.59
CA GLY A 91 8.93 20.99 -9.26
C GLY A 91 10.13 21.04 -8.31
N ILE A 92 9.99 20.48 -7.10
CA ILE A 92 11.08 20.33 -6.13
C ILE A 92 11.92 19.11 -6.52
N ASP A 93 13.24 19.24 -6.45
CA ASP A 93 14.16 18.09 -6.54
C ASP A 93 14.02 17.21 -5.29
N VAL A 94 13.27 16.13 -5.42
CA VAL A 94 13.04 15.17 -4.32
C VAL A 94 14.13 14.12 -4.23
N ASP A 95 14.93 13.92 -5.27
CA ASP A 95 15.95 12.88 -5.31
C ASP A 95 17.20 13.34 -4.52
N GLY A 96 17.42 14.65 -4.43
CA GLY A 96 18.42 15.27 -3.54
C GLY A 96 17.90 15.68 -2.15
N ALA A 97 16.60 15.50 -1.87
CA ALA A 97 15.99 15.93 -0.61
C ALA A 97 16.27 14.95 0.55
N SER A 98 16.41 15.48 1.76
CA SER A 98 16.48 14.64 2.96
C SER A 98 15.12 14.03 3.30
N GLU A 99 15.11 12.89 3.99
CA GLU A 99 13.86 12.29 4.49
C GLU A 99 13.09 13.25 5.40
N GLU A 100 13.77 14.07 6.20
CA GLU A 100 13.14 15.06 7.07
C GLU A 100 12.42 16.15 6.27
N MET A 101 13.04 16.63 5.19
CA MET A 101 12.43 17.57 4.28
C MET A 101 11.21 16.96 3.58
N LEU A 102 11.34 15.73 3.07
CA LEU A 102 10.22 15.01 2.44
C LEU A 102 9.07 14.77 3.43
N HIS A 103 9.39 14.39 4.66
CA HIS A 103 8.40 14.22 5.71
C HIS A 103 7.66 15.53 6.02
N GLU A 104 8.37 16.65 6.15
CA GLU A 104 7.76 17.96 6.40
C GLU A 104 6.92 18.45 5.21
N LEU A 105 7.39 18.25 3.99
CA LEU A 105 6.60 18.51 2.78
C LEU A 105 5.31 17.68 2.77
N GLY A 106 5.38 16.40 3.19
CA GLY A 106 4.22 15.54 3.32
C GLY A 106 3.21 16.06 4.33
N ARG A 107 3.69 16.52 5.50
CA ARG A 107 2.85 17.17 6.50
C ARG A 107 2.16 18.41 5.95
N GLN A 108 2.90 19.27 5.25
CA GLN A 108 2.35 20.48 4.64
C GLN A 108 1.31 20.14 3.58
N ALA A 109 1.59 19.18 2.71
CA ALA A 109 0.64 18.69 1.71
C ALA A 109 -0.63 18.14 2.37
N ARG A 110 -0.51 17.36 3.46
CA ARG A 110 -1.65 16.84 4.21
C ARG A 110 -2.47 17.95 4.88
N MET A 111 -1.85 19.02 5.38
CA MET A 111 -2.58 20.16 5.97
C MET A 111 -3.33 20.99 4.92
N HIS A 112 -2.79 21.09 3.70
CA HIS A 112 -3.45 21.77 2.58
C HIS A 112 -4.45 20.86 1.86
N ARG A 113 -4.51 19.59 2.23
CA ARG A 113 -5.60 18.71 1.84
C ARG A 113 -6.87 19.35 2.35
N ARG A 114 -7.76 19.72 1.43
CA ARG A 114 -9.12 20.06 1.81
C ARG A 114 -9.69 18.85 2.54
N GLU A 115 -10.08 19.02 3.80
CA GLU A 115 -11.05 18.09 4.37
C GLU A 115 -12.22 18.05 3.38
N PRO A 116 -12.69 16.87 2.98
CA PRO A 116 -13.82 16.80 2.08
C PRO A 116 -14.93 17.62 2.73
N ASP A 117 -15.42 18.64 2.01
CA ASP A 117 -16.71 19.23 2.32
C ASP A 117 -17.64 18.05 2.56
N GLN A 118 -18.29 17.94 3.70
CA GLN A 118 -19.28 16.87 3.96
C GLN A 118 -20.39 16.85 2.88
N ALA A 119 -20.45 17.88 2.01
CA ALA A 119 -21.26 17.98 0.80
C ALA A 119 -20.69 17.27 -0.46
N ARG A 120 -19.40 16.96 -0.54
CA ARG A 120 -18.75 16.05 -1.52
C ARG A 120 -18.10 14.91 -0.74
N GLY A 121 -18.97 14.04 -0.21
CA GLY A 121 -18.63 13.05 0.80
C GLY A 121 -17.37 12.25 0.50
N ASP A 122 -16.64 11.91 1.57
CA ASP A 122 -15.76 10.75 1.61
C ASP A 122 -16.44 9.64 0.83
N THR A 123 -15.97 9.38 -0.39
CA THR A 123 -16.63 8.40 -1.23
C THR A 123 -15.99 7.08 -0.90
N LYS A 124 -16.26 6.64 0.32
CA LYS A 124 -16.06 5.28 0.78
C LYS A 124 -17.03 4.43 -0.02
N TRP A 125 -16.50 3.84 -1.07
CA TRP A 125 -17.26 2.87 -1.85
C TRP A 125 -17.00 1.49 -1.27
N VAL A 126 -18.07 0.78 -0.98
CA VAL A 126 -17.99 -0.68 -1.01
C VAL A 126 -18.19 -1.08 -2.47
N LEU A 127 -17.31 -1.91 -3.03
CA LEU A 127 -17.35 -2.33 -4.46
C LEU A 127 -18.62 -3.14 -4.85
N SER A 128 -19.68 -3.09 -4.05
CA SER A 128 -21.00 -3.66 -4.31
C SER A 128 -21.96 -2.72 -5.06
N GLY A 129 -21.51 -1.53 -5.48
CA GLY A 129 -22.31 -0.55 -6.25
C GLY A 129 -21.57 0.07 -7.45
N PRO A 130 -22.21 0.97 -8.22
CA PRO A 130 -21.57 1.65 -9.34
C PRO A 130 -20.53 2.67 -8.84
N THR A 131 -19.29 2.20 -8.62
CA THR A 131 -18.16 3.07 -8.30
C THR A 131 -17.55 3.61 -9.59
N PRO A 132 -17.47 4.93 -9.79
CA PRO A 132 -16.74 5.49 -10.93
C PRO A 132 -15.23 5.26 -10.69
N LEU A 133 -14.68 4.23 -11.34
CA LEU A 133 -13.28 3.81 -11.13
C LEU A 133 -12.27 4.76 -11.79
N ASN A 134 -12.69 5.50 -12.81
CA ASN A 134 -11.80 6.42 -13.55
C ASN A 134 -11.82 7.86 -13.00
N VAL A 135 -12.07 8.02 -11.69
CA VAL A 135 -11.98 9.32 -11.02
C VAL A 135 -10.52 9.57 -10.64
N PRO A 136 -9.94 10.72 -11.03
CA PRO A 136 -8.63 11.12 -10.56
C PRO A 136 -8.68 11.45 -9.06
N CYS A 137 -7.73 10.89 -8.33
CA CYS A 137 -7.60 11.08 -6.90
C CYS A 137 -6.22 11.69 -6.62
N SER A 138 -6.17 12.75 -5.80
CA SER A 138 -4.91 13.22 -5.21
C SER A 138 -4.25 12.13 -4.37
N GLU A 139 -5.08 11.30 -3.74
CA GLU A 139 -4.72 10.10 -3.00
C GLU A 139 -5.88 9.12 -3.08
N ALA A 140 -5.60 7.84 -3.14
CA ALA A 140 -6.58 6.77 -3.13
C ALA A 140 -6.11 5.63 -2.22
N SER A 141 -7.04 4.93 -1.60
CA SER A 141 -6.76 3.70 -0.86
C SER A 141 -7.74 2.59 -1.21
N VAL A 142 -7.27 1.35 -1.14
CA VAL A 142 -8.07 0.13 -1.27
C VAL A 142 -7.70 -0.78 -0.11
N GLU A 143 -8.68 -1.28 0.62
CA GLU A 143 -8.49 -2.28 1.66
C GLU A 143 -9.58 -3.34 1.59
N ALA A 144 -9.27 -4.54 2.10
CA ALA A 144 -10.22 -5.62 2.10
C ALA A 144 -9.94 -6.68 3.17
N SER A 145 -11.01 -7.40 3.52
CA SER A 145 -10.90 -8.73 4.13
C SER A 145 -10.99 -9.81 3.05
N ALA A 146 -10.32 -10.93 3.31
CA ALA A 146 -10.31 -12.08 2.42
C ALA A 146 -10.62 -13.37 3.18
N VAL A 147 -11.47 -14.22 2.63
CA VAL A 147 -11.62 -15.60 3.09
C VAL A 147 -10.53 -16.45 2.44
N THR A 148 -9.69 -17.04 3.26
CA THR A 148 -8.60 -17.95 2.85
C THR A 148 -9.14 -19.30 2.37
N PRO A 149 -8.34 -20.11 1.63
CA PRO A 149 -8.73 -21.47 1.25
C PRO A 149 -9.11 -22.38 2.42
N SER A 150 -8.58 -22.10 3.62
CA SER A 150 -8.91 -22.82 4.86
C SER A 150 -10.20 -22.34 5.54
N GLY A 151 -10.88 -21.34 4.99
CA GLY A 151 -12.12 -20.77 5.52
C GLY A 151 -11.94 -19.71 6.61
N ASN A 152 -10.71 -19.27 6.89
CA ASN A 152 -10.46 -18.18 7.84
C ASN A 152 -10.53 -16.84 7.13
N THR A 153 -11.09 -15.82 7.78
CA THR A 153 -11.04 -14.43 7.30
C THR A 153 -9.74 -13.76 7.78
N ILE A 154 -8.99 -13.17 6.85
CA ILE A 154 -7.79 -12.37 7.11
C ILE A 154 -8.01 -10.92 6.64
N GLN A 155 -7.29 -9.98 7.25
CA GLN A 155 -7.19 -8.61 6.75
C GLN A 155 -6.08 -8.56 5.71
N TRP A 156 -6.43 -8.30 4.45
CA TRP A 156 -5.48 -8.34 3.34
C TRP A 156 -4.47 -7.18 3.39
N GLY A 157 -4.86 -6.08 4.03
CA GLY A 157 -4.08 -4.85 4.17
C GLY A 157 -4.64 -3.72 3.30
N THR A 158 -4.11 -2.53 3.50
CA THR A 158 -4.51 -1.32 2.77
C THR A 158 -3.40 -0.98 1.78
N VAL A 159 -3.70 -0.81 0.50
CA VAL A 159 -2.76 -0.21 -0.47
C VAL A 159 -3.14 1.24 -0.71
N MET A 160 -2.14 2.07 -1.00
CA MET A 160 -2.34 3.49 -1.28
C MET A 160 -1.62 3.91 -2.54
N GLY A 161 -2.23 4.84 -3.27
CA GLY A 161 -1.61 5.51 -4.41
C GLY A 161 -1.85 7.02 -4.34
N PHE A 162 -0.88 7.79 -4.79
CA PHE A 162 -0.95 9.25 -4.83
C PHE A 162 -0.98 9.72 -6.28
N ARG A 163 -1.82 10.73 -6.58
CA ARG A 163 -2.08 11.23 -7.94
C ARG A 163 -2.39 10.08 -8.90
N THR A 164 -3.38 9.27 -8.55
CA THR A 164 -3.75 8.04 -9.24
C THR A 164 -5.24 8.04 -9.60
N THR A 165 -5.74 6.95 -10.18
CA THR A 165 -7.18 6.67 -10.27
C THR A 165 -7.49 5.41 -9.48
N LEU A 166 -8.75 5.24 -9.06
CA LEU A 166 -9.18 4.00 -8.41
C LEU A 166 -8.94 2.78 -9.30
N GLU A 167 -9.23 2.90 -10.60
CA GLU A 167 -8.97 1.86 -11.59
C GLU A 167 -7.50 1.44 -11.61
N LYS A 168 -6.57 2.40 -11.59
CA LYS A 168 -5.14 2.11 -11.60
C LYS A 168 -4.70 1.44 -10.30
N LEU A 169 -5.16 1.93 -9.14
CA LEU A 169 -4.78 1.35 -7.85
C LEU A 169 -5.35 -0.06 -7.67
N ILE A 170 -6.61 -0.29 -8.05
CA ILE A 170 -7.29 -1.59 -7.94
C ILE A 170 -6.55 -2.67 -8.76
N ARG A 171 -5.97 -2.34 -9.91
CA ARG A 171 -5.16 -3.29 -10.71
C ARG A 171 -3.93 -3.81 -9.98
N HIS A 172 -3.46 -3.14 -8.93
CA HIS A 172 -2.35 -3.59 -8.09
C HIS A 172 -2.82 -4.35 -6.84
N TYR A 173 -4.12 -4.38 -6.58
CA TYR A 173 -4.71 -5.03 -5.42
C TYR A 173 -5.12 -6.46 -5.76
N THR A 174 -4.17 -7.38 -5.63
CA THR A 174 -4.29 -8.70 -6.26
C THR A 174 -5.37 -9.59 -5.67
N LEU A 175 -5.86 -9.31 -4.46
CA LEU A 175 -6.95 -10.08 -3.84
C LEU A 175 -8.12 -10.32 -4.80
N LEU A 176 -8.49 -9.30 -5.59
CA LEU A 176 -9.68 -9.35 -6.45
C LEU A 176 -9.56 -10.35 -7.60
N ASP A 177 -8.34 -10.73 -7.97
CA ASP A 177 -8.05 -11.64 -9.08
C ASP A 177 -7.35 -12.94 -8.62
N ARG A 178 -7.19 -13.16 -7.30
CA ARG A 178 -6.33 -14.21 -6.76
C ARG A 178 -7.10 -15.51 -6.49
N PRO A 179 -6.78 -16.63 -7.18
CA PRO A 179 -7.54 -17.87 -7.03
C PRO A 179 -7.46 -18.46 -5.60
N GLY A 180 -8.61 -18.93 -5.10
CA GLY A 180 -8.74 -19.54 -3.78
C GLY A 180 -8.90 -18.56 -2.62
N PHE A 181 -8.97 -17.25 -2.91
CA PHE A 181 -9.29 -16.22 -1.95
C PHE A 181 -10.55 -15.50 -2.40
N ASP A 182 -11.50 -15.35 -1.49
CA ASP A 182 -12.74 -14.63 -1.77
C ASP A 182 -12.72 -13.30 -1.00
N ALA A 183 -12.86 -12.18 -1.71
CA ALA A 183 -12.98 -10.87 -1.09
C ALA A 183 -14.35 -10.73 -0.40
N GLU A 184 -14.37 -10.39 0.89
CA GLU A 184 -15.61 -10.26 1.67
C GLU A 184 -16.08 -8.80 1.72
N THR A 185 -15.23 -7.92 2.23
CA THR A 185 -15.44 -6.47 2.21
C THR A 185 -14.32 -5.83 1.45
N VAL A 186 -14.63 -4.97 0.48
CA VAL A 186 -13.64 -4.15 -0.20
C VAL A 186 -14.04 -2.71 -0.03
N GLU A 187 -13.21 -1.94 0.67
CA GLU A 187 -13.39 -0.51 0.86
C GLU A 187 -12.43 0.24 -0.03
N VAL A 188 -12.96 1.25 -0.71
CA VAL A 188 -12.18 2.09 -1.61
C VAL A 188 -12.43 3.54 -1.25
N ASN A 189 -11.36 4.31 -1.06
CA ASN A 189 -11.41 5.73 -0.79
C ASN A 189 -10.68 6.49 -1.90
N CYS A 190 -11.26 7.61 -2.32
CA CYS A 190 -10.66 8.54 -3.28
C CYS A 190 -10.81 9.94 -2.74
N TRP A 191 -9.68 10.65 -2.58
CA TRP A 191 -9.69 12.05 -2.24
C TRP A 191 -9.50 12.87 -3.53
N PRO A 192 -10.42 13.79 -3.87
CA PRO A 192 -10.38 14.54 -5.12
C PRO A 192 -9.07 15.31 -5.29
N SER A 193 -8.68 15.57 -6.54
CA SER A 193 -7.58 16.47 -6.85
C SER A 193 -8.07 17.92 -6.98
N ASP A 194 -7.26 18.90 -6.57
CA ASP A 194 -7.60 20.32 -6.75
C ASP A 194 -7.67 20.73 -8.24
N ASP A 195 -7.10 19.93 -9.15
CA ASP A 195 -7.16 20.15 -10.59
C ASP A 195 -8.57 19.92 -11.18
N ASP A 196 -9.47 19.23 -10.47
CA ASP A 196 -10.87 18.99 -10.88
C ASP A 196 -11.81 20.19 -10.60
N LEU A 197 -11.26 21.34 -10.20
CA LEU A 197 -11.99 22.58 -9.90
C LEU A 197 -11.71 23.73 -10.88
N LYS A 198 -11.12 23.44 -12.04
CA LYS A 198 -11.02 24.41 -13.15
C LYS A 198 -12.18 24.30 -14.13
#